data_AF-A0A517RPB1-F1
#
_entry.id   AF-A0A517RPB1-F1
#
_cell.length_a   1.000
_cell.length_b   1.000
_cell.length_c   1.000
_cell.angle_alpha   90.00
_cell.angle_beta   90.00
_cell.angle_gamma   90.00
#
_symmetry.space_group_name_H-M   'P 1'
#
loop_
_entity.id
_entity.type
_entity.pdbx_description
1 polymer ?
#
loop_
_entity_poly.entity_id
_entity_poly.type
_entity_poly.pdbx_seq_one_letter_code
_entity_poly.pdbx_strand_id
1 'polypeptide(L)'
;MASLENRTGYFNVVFRFGGKKYTRSLHTDDESEANRLLANLEQTVRDVKSGRISLPPDADIPTFLLSDGKLTTPHINNNDSISEIQLSLRDLFESFFASLPDKALDESTVSLMKTHRNNLLRILGDKVVIEEIDLNALDVYSKKRQKENGRRKGQISANTIKKEIVTLRRVLLWGKKRGKLSFEIPEIRDIQLPKSTERPSFQTFDEITVQIEQDDLTQEQQSELWECLYLRTDEISQLIQHVRKKASHTFLYPMIVTAAHTGARRSELIRSQLTDIRDDVLVIREKKRRRGQESTRRVPMSALLKETLHEWKVEHPGGKYTFAVKDTSNRKQTETARAITRDEAHRSFKRVMKNSKWGVIPGWHCLRHSFISNLASHSIDQRLIDEFVGHTTEEMRRRYRHLFPEVKQAAISSVFD
;
A
#
# COMPACT_ATOMS: atom_id res chain seq x y z
N MET A 1 -49.45 -3.71 -32.32
CA MET A 1 -48.34 -2.85 -32.74
C MET A 1 -47.24 -2.99 -31.72
N ALA A 2 -46.07 -3.43 -32.19
CA ALA A 2 -44.84 -3.48 -31.41
C ALA A 2 -43.91 -2.38 -31.95
N SER A 3 -43.07 -1.80 -31.10
CA SER A 3 -42.10 -0.77 -31.48
C SER A 3 -40.82 -0.93 -30.68
N LEU A 4 -39.70 -0.46 -31.22
CA LEU A 4 -38.42 -0.42 -30.54
C LEU A 4 -38.20 0.95 -29.87
N GLU A 5 -37.61 0.95 -28.69
CA GLU A 5 -37.17 2.14 -27.98
C GLU A 5 -35.75 1.94 -27.45
N ASN A 6 -34.82 2.86 -27.76
CA ASN A 6 -33.49 2.88 -27.18
C ASN A 6 -33.47 3.84 -25.98
N ARG A 7 -33.31 3.31 -24.76
CA ARG A 7 -33.39 4.09 -23.51
C ARG A 7 -32.08 4.16 -22.73
N THR A 8 -31.23 3.14 -22.85
CA THR A 8 -30.04 2.96 -22.00
C THR A 8 -28.82 2.47 -22.78
N GLY A 9 -28.79 2.65 -24.10
CA GLY A 9 -27.78 2.08 -25.00
C GLY A 9 -28.14 0.70 -25.56
N TYR A 10 -29.24 0.09 -25.10
CA TYR A 10 -29.79 -1.17 -25.61
C TYR A 10 -31.23 -0.97 -26.08
N PHE A 11 -31.63 -1.70 -27.13
CA PHE A 11 -32.98 -1.69 -27.65
C PHE A 11 -33.94 -2.44 -26.73
N ASN A 12 -35.08 -1.80 -26.44
CA ASN A 12 -36.22 -2.41 -25.77
C ASN A 12 -37.36 -2.56 -26.76
N VAL A 13 -38.08 -3.67 -26.68
CA VAL A 13 -39.34 -3.84 -27.41
C VAL A 13 -40.52 -3.47 -26.52
N VAL A 14 -41.44 -2.69 -27.08
CA VAL A 14 -42.67 -2.23 -26.45
C VAL A 14 -43.85 -2.71 -27.28
N PHE A 15 -44.74 -3.49 -26.70
CA PHE A 15 -45.89 -4.03 -27.44
C PHE A 15 -47.12 -4.20 -26.55
N ARG A 16 -48.29 -4.39 -27.16
CA ARG A 16 -49.54 -4.70 -26.46
C ARG A 16 -50.07 -6.06 -26.83
N PHE A 17 -50.45 -6.84 -25.83
CA PHE A 17 -51.05 -8.16 -25.99
C PHE A 17 -52.14 -8.36 -24.92
N GLY A 18 -53.30 -8.91 -25.30
CA GLY A 18 -54.42 -9.12 -24.36
C GLY A 18 -54.87 -7.85 -23.60
N GLY A 19 -54.79 -6.67 -24.24
CA GLY A 19 -55.14 -5.39 -23.61
C GLY A 19 -54.07 -4.79 -22.69
N LYS A 20 -53.02 -5.53 -22.32
CA LYS A 20 -51.91 -5.06 -21.46
C LYS A 20 -50.72 -4.59 -22.29
N LYS A 21 -49.96 -3.59 -21.77
CA LYS A 21 -48.71 -3.10 -22.37
C LYS A 21 -47.53 -3.81 -21.72
N TYR A 22 -46.59 -4.26 -22.54
CA TYR A 22 -45.35 -4.92 -22.12
C TYR A 22 -44.14 -4.14 -22.62
N THR A 23 -43.05 -4.20 -21.86
CA THR A 23 -41.76 -3.62 -22.22
C THR A 23 -40.66 -4.58 -21.79
N ARG A 24 -39.76 -4.93 -22.70
CA ARG A 24 -38.67 -5.88 -22.45
C ARG A 24 -37.40 -5.46 -23.18
N SER A 25 -36.25 -5.56 -22.49
CA SER A 25 -34.94 -5.37 -23.12
C SER A 25 -34.63 -6.54 -24.05
N LEU A 26 -34.14 -6.23 -25.25
CA LEU A 26 -33.62 -7.20 -26.20
C LEU A 26 -32.13 -7.52 -25.96
N HIS A 27 -31.47 -6.80 -25.04
CA HIS A 27 -30.05 -6.96 -24.69
C HIS A 27 -29.09 -6.82 -25.89
N THR A 28 -29.52 -6.14 -26.95
CA THR A 28 -28.70 -5.81 -28.12
C THR A 28 -28.70 -4.29 -28.35
N ASP A 29 -27.54 -3.76 -28.73
CA ASP A 29 -27.33 -2.39 -29.20
C ASP A 29 -27.25 -2.32 -30.74
N ASP A 30 -27.31 -3.47 -31.42
CA ASP A 30 -27.41 -3.58 -32.87
C ASP A 30 -28.85 -3.42 -33.34
N GLU A 31 -29.09 -2.39 -34.14
CA GLU A 31 -30.39 -2.06 -34.72
C GLU A 31 -30.90 -3.12 -35.70
N SER A 32 -30.02 -3.76 -36.46
CA SER A 32 -30.40 -4.82 -37.40
C SER A 32 -30.93 -6.03 -36.65
N GLU A 33 -30.25 -6.44 -35.59
CA GLU A 33 -30.65 -7.55 -34.73
C GLU A 33 -31.93 -7.22 -33.94
N ALA A 34 -32.06 -5.99 -33.45
CA ALA A 34 -33.28 -5.54 -32.77
C ALA A 34 -34.51 -5.58 -33.70
N ASN A 35 -34.36 -5.17 -34.96
CA ASN A 35 -35.41 -5.26 -35.97
C ASN A 35 -35.76 -6.71 -36.32
N ARG A 36 -34.77 -7.61 -36.39
CA ARG A 36 -35.00 -9.05 -36.57
C ARG A 36 -35.86 -9.64 -35.44
N LEU A 37 -35.52 -9.33 -34.19
CA LEU A 37 -36.27 -9.78 -33.01
C LEU A 37 -37.67 -9.18 -32.94
N LEU A 38 -37.85 -7.91 -33.34
CA LEU A 38 -39.16 -7.29 -33.48
C LEU A 38 -40.02 -8.03 -34.49
N ALA A 39 -39.48 -8.34 -35.67
CA ALA A 39 -40.20 -9.06 -36.72
C ALA A 39 -40.65 -10.46 -36.27
N ASN A 40 -39.77 -11.19 -35.55
CA ASN A 40 -40.10 -12.49 -34.97
C ASN A 40 -41.25 -12.36 -33.96
N LEU A 41 -41.17 -11.40 -33.03
CA LEU A 41 -42.23 -11.14 -32.05
C LEU A 41 -43.58 -10.88 -32.74
N GLU A 42 -43.59 -10.03 -33.77
CA GLU A 42 -44.82 -9.72 -34.51
C GLU A 42 -45.40 -10.96 -35.19
N GLN A 43 -44.54 -11.83 -35.74
CA GLN A 43 -44.95 -13.08 -36.34
C GLN A 43 -45.53 -14.05 -35.31
N THR A 44 -44.87 -14.25 -34.16
CA THR A 44 -45.37 -15.11 -33.09
C THR A 44 -46.71 -14.61 -32.54
N VAL A 45 -46.89 -13.28 -32.40
CA VAL A 45 -48.18 -12.69 -32.01
C VAL A 45 -49.28 -13.02 -33.02
N ARG A 46 -48.99 -13.01 -34.33
CA ARG A 46 -49.96 -13.43 -35.36
C ARG A 46 -50.27 -14.92 -35.27
N ASP A 47 -49.25 -15.74 -35.05
CA ASP A 47 -49.42 -17.19 -34.94
C ASP A 47 -50.23 -17.58 -33.69
N VAL A 48 -50.09 -16.86 -32.57
CA VAL A 48 -50.96 -17.05 -31.40
C VAL A 48 -52.39 -16.60 -31.67
N LYS A 49 -52.58 -15.46 -32.32
CA LYS A 49 -53.93 -14.95 -32.65
C LYS A 49 -54.66 -15.81 -33.68
N SER A 50 -53.94 -16.42 -34.61
CA SER A 50 -54.52 -17.32 -35.62
C SER A 50 -54.77 -18.74 -35.08
N GLY A 51 -54.33 -19.03 -33.85
CA GLY A 51 -54.46 -20.35 -33.24
C GLY A 51 -53.42 -21.37 -33.71
N ARG A 52 -52.42 -20.95 -34.50
CA ARG A 52 -51.29 -21.82 -34.92
C ARG A 52 -50.40 -22.18 -33.72
N ILE A 53 -50.25 -21.26 -32.77
CA ILE A 53 -49.54 -21.48 -31.51
C ILE A 53 -50.54 -21.28 -30.37
N SER A 54 -50.68 -22.27 -29.49
CA SER A 54 -51.48 -22.12 -28.27
C SER A 54 -50.66 -21.43 -27.18
N LEU A 55 -51.23 -20.40 -26.54
CA LEU A 55 -50.60 -19.73 -25.41
C LEU A 55 -50.90 -20.52 -24.12
N PRO A 56 -49.90 -21.04 -23.41
CA PRO A 56 -50.12 -21.73 -22.13
C PRO A 56 -50.65 -20.76 -21.06
N PRO A 57 -51.56 -21.20 -20.17
CA PRO A 57 -52.23 -20.33 -19.21
C PRO A 57 -51.29 -19.63 -18.22
N ASP A 58 -50.14 -20.25 -17.90
CA ASP A 58 -49.17 -19.76 -16.92
C ASP A 58 -47.89 -19.17 -17.56
N ALA A 59 -47.88 -18.93 -18.88
CA ALA A 59 -46.69 -18.44 -19.57
C ALA A 59 -46.43 -16.94 -19.31
N ASP A 60 -45.16 -16.57 -19.08
CA ASP A 60 -44.71 -15.19 -19.17
C ASP A 60 -44.81 -14.72 -20.62
N ILE A 61 -45.76 -13.83 -20.88
CA ILE A 61 -46.15 -13.41 -22.23
C ILE A 61 -44.97 -12.83 -23.04
N PRO A 62 -44.12 -11.92 -22.50
CA PRO A 62 -42.93 -11.47 -23.21
C PRO A 62 -41.95 -12.59 -23.55
N THR A 63 -41.64 -13.47 -22.61
CA THR A 63 -40.70 -14.57 -22.85
C THR A 63 -41.24 -15.56 -23.89
N PHE A 64 -42.53 -15.91 -23.82
CA PHE A 64 -43.15 -16.82 -24.77
C PHE A 64 -43.16 -16.26 -26.19
N LEU A 65 -43.53 -14.99 -26.34
CA LEU A 65 -43.62 -14.36 -27.65
C LEU A 65 -42.25 -14.05 -28.26
N LEU A 66 -41.21 -13.80 -27.45
CA LEU A 66 -39.84 -13.56 -27.93
C LEU A 66 -39.04 -14.85 -28.21
N SER A 67 -39.57 -16.01 -27.82
CA SER A 67 -38.92 -17.32 -28.01
C SER A 67 -39.61 -18.18 -29.08
N ASP A 68 -40.33 -17.54 -30.01
CA ASP A 68 -41.12 -18.21 -31.05
C ASP A 68 -42.11 -19.25 -30.47
N GLY A 69 -42.66 -18.99 -29.28
CA GLY A 69 -43.61 -19.87 -28.60
C GLY A 69 -43.00 -21.08 -27.89
N LYS A 70 -41.69 -21.09 -27.62
CA LYS A 70 -41.00 -22.24 -27.00
C LYS A 70 -40.86 -22.15 -25.48
N LEU A 71 -40.59 -20.96 -24.94
CA LEU A 71 -40.29 -20.78 -23.52
C LEU A 71 -41.49 -20.20 -22.79
N THR A 72 -41.96 -20.85 -21.73
CA THR A 72 -43.08 -20.36 -20.91
C THR A 72 -42.63 -19.56 -19.70
N THR A 73 -41.39 -19.71 -19.27
CA THR A 73 -40.79 -18.95 -18.16
C THR A 73 -39.49 -18.31 -18.62
N PRO A 74 -39.11 -17.14 -18.07
CA PRO A 74 -37.80 -16.55 -18.34
C PRO A 74 -36.70 -17.58 -18.07
N HIS A 75 -35.83 -17.83 -19.04
CA HIS A 75 -34.65 -18.66 -18.80
C HIS A 75 -33.83 -18.03 -17.66
N ILE A 76 -33.89 -18.64 -16.48
CA ILE A 76 -32.86 -18.48 -15.46
C ILE A 76 -31.81 -19.53 -15.81
N ASN A 77 -30.97 -19.19 -16.79
CA ASN A 77 -29.91 -20.08 -17.24
C ASN A 77 -28.76 -20.07 -16.23
N ASN A 78 -28.76 -21.06 -15.34
CA ASN A 78 -27.57 -21.46 -14.59
C ASN A 78 -26.71 -22.49 -15.34
N ASN A 79 -27.08 -22.91 -16.56
CA ASN A 79 -26.46 -24.08 -17.20
C ASN A 79 -26.20 -24.00 -18.73
N ASP A 80 -26.31 -22.83 -19.37
CA ASP A 80 -25.80 -22.68 -20.74
C ASP A 80 -24.39 -22.08 -20.70
N SER A 81 -23.42 -23.00 -20.61
CA SER A 81 -21.99 -22.78 -20.65
C SER A 81 -21.54 -22.25 -22.02
N ILE A 82 -21.71 -20.94 -22.24
CA ILE A 82 -20.56 -20.16 -22.71
C ILE A 82 -19.53 -20.33 -21.59
N SER A 83 -18.29 -20.73 -21.89
CA SER A 83 -17.22 -20.64 -20.90
C SER A 83 -17.19 -19.20 -20.39
N GLU A 84 -17.88 -18.92 -19.27
CA GLU A 84 -17.54 -17.80 -18.42
C GLU A 84 -16.05 -17.99 -18.21
N ILE A 85 -15.26 -17.09 -18.78
CA ILE A 85 -13.84 -17.04 -18.49
C ILE A 85 -13.81 -16.72 -17.00
N GLN A 86 -13.83 -17.78 -16.18
CA GLN A 86 -13.75 -17.69 -14.73
C GLN A 86 -12.45 -16.98 -14.48
N LEU A 87 -12.56 -15.71 -14.07
CA LEU A 87 -11.43 -14.83 -13.99
C LEU A 87 -10.51 -15.41 -12.93
N SER A 88 -9.30 -15.82 -13.33
CA SER A 88 -8.37 -16.38 -12.37
C SER A 88 -7.76 -15.27 -11.50
N LEU A 89 -7.26 -15.65 -10.33
CA LEU A 89 -6.54 -14.71 -9.47
C LEU A 89 -5.35 -14.05 -10.19
N ARG A 90 -4.63 -14.82 -11.01
CA ARG A 90 -3.52 -14.31 -11.84
C ARG A 90 -4.01 -13.23 -12.81
N ASP A 91 -5.07 -13.52 -13.57
CA ASP A 91 -5.59 -12.61 -14.60
C ASP A 91 -6.12 -11.31 -13.99
N LEU A 92 -6.72 -11.38 -12.79
CA LEU A 92 -7.15 -10.19 -12.07
C LEU A 92 -5.96 -9.34 -11.63
N PHE A 93 -4.88 -9.95 -11.11
CA PHE A 93 -3.66 -9.22 -10.76
C PHE A 93 -3.00 -8.59 -11.99
N GLU A 94 -2.89 -9.32 -13.10
CA GLU A 94 -2.32 -8.82 -14.36
C GLU A 94 -3.14 -7.65 -14.91
N SER A 95 -4.47 -7.80 -14.94
CA SER A 95 -5.39 -6.71 -15.31
C SER A 95 -5.24 -5.50 -14.39
N PHE A 96 -5.09 -5.72 -13.08
CA PHE A 96 -4.91 -4.64 -12.11
C PHE A 96 -3.63 -3.86 -12.40
N PHE A 97 -2.49 -4.55 -12.54
CA PHE A 97 -1.21 -3.89 -12.80
C PHE A 97 -1.17 -3.20 -14.16
N ALA A 98 -1.78 -3.79 -15.20
CA ALA A 98 -1.89 -3.18 -16.53
C ALA A 98 -2.78 -1.92 -16.53
N SER A 99 -3.76 -1.84 -15.63
CA SER A 99 -4.65 -0.67 -15.51
C SER A 99 -4.06 0.51 -14.73
N LEU A 100 -2.92 0.33 -14.06
CA LEU A 100 -2.31 1.40 -13.26
C LEU A 100 -1.73 2.47 -14.20
N PRO A 101 -2.15 3.73 -14.08
CA PRO A 101 -1.51 4.82 -14.82
C PRO A 101 -0.04 4.95 -14.46
N ASP A 102 0.75 5.49 -15.39
CA ASP A 102 2.14 5.82 -15.14
C ASP A 102 2.29 6.68 -13.88
N LYS A 103 3.21 6.28 -13.00
CA LYS A 103 3.50 6.95 -11.71
C LYS A 103 2.31 7.05 -10.73
N ALA A 104 1.22 6.30 -10.93
CA ALA A 104 0.10 6.26 -9.98
C ALA A 104 0.50 5.67 -8.61
N LEU A 105 1.53 4.81 -8.57
CA LEU A 105 2.09 4.25 -7.35
C LEU A 105 3.62 4.38 -7.35
N ASP A 106 4.18 4.63 -6.16
CA ASP A 106 5.63 4.55 -5.96
C ASP A 106 6.16 3.15 -6.36
N GLU A 107 7.31 3.09 -7.01
CA GLU A 107 7.97 1.84 -7.46
C GLU A 107 8.09 0.80 -6.34
N SER A 108 8.42 1.23 -5.11
CA SER A 108 8.50 0.31 -3.98
C SER A 108 7.16 -0.25 -3.53
N THR A 109 6.07 0.49 -3.74
CA THR A 109 4.71 -0.01 -3.48
C THR A 109 4.35 -1.07 -4.51
N VAL A 110 4.67 -0.82 -5.79
CA VAL A 110 4.48 -1.81 -6.87
C VAL A 110 5.31 -3.06 -6.61
N SER A 111 6.60 -2.91 -6.27
CA SER A 111 7.48 -4.04 -5.93
C SER A 111 6.93 -4.85 -4.76
N LEU A 112 6.45 -4.19 -3.69
CA LEU A 112 5.85 -4.86 -2.54
C LEU A 112 4.56 -5.61 -2.93
N MET A 113 3.68 -4.98 -3.72
CA MET A 113 2.46 -5.63 -4.20
C MET A 113 2.77 -6.83 -5.11
N LYS A 114 3.84 -6.78 -5.91
CA LYS A 114 4.32 -7.93 -6.70
C LYS A 114 4.81 -9.08 -5.81
N THR A 115 5.52 -8.78 -4.72
CA THR A 115 5.88 -9.78 -3.72
C THR A 115 4.63 -10.42 -3.10
N HIS A 116 3.65 -9.61 -2.70
CA HIS A 116 2.38 -10.10 -2.17
C HIS A 116 1.62 -10.97 -3.18
N ARG A 117 1.53 -10.55 -4.45
CA ARG A 117 0.97 -11.34 -5.54
C ARG A 117 1.65 -12.71 -5.65
N ASN A 118 2.98 -12.75 -5.73
CA ASN A 118 3.71 -14.01 -5.88
C ASN A 118 3.44 -14.94 -4.69
N ASN A 119 3.33 -14.37 -3.49
CA ASN A 119 3.02 -15.09 -2.27
C ASN A 119 1.61 -15.68 -2.26
N LEU A 120 0.63 -14.91 -2.72
CA LEU A 120 -0.77 -15.31 -2.87
C LEU A 120 -0.94 -16.40 -3.93
N LEU A 121 -0.43 -16.18 -5.15
CA LEU A 121 -0.53 -17.14 -6.25
C LEU A 121 0.15 -18.48 -5.93
N ARG A 122 1.28 -18.46 -5.20
CA ARG A 122 1.96 -19.70 -4.81
C ARG A 122 1.14 -20.57 -3.86
N ILE A 123 0.30 -19.98 -3.01
CA ILE A 123 -0.39 -20.71 -1.93
C ILE A 123 -1.86 -20.97 -2.23
N LEU A 124 -2.56 -19.98 -2.78
CA LEU A 124 -3.95 -20.10 -3.20
C LEU A 124 -4.08 -20.82 -4.55
N GLY A 125 -3.03 -20.79 -5.37
CA GLY A 125 -3.05 -21.27 -6.75
C GLY A 125 -3.05 -20.09 -7.73
N ASP A 126 -2.43 -20.29 -8.88
CA ASP A 126 -2.35 -19.25 -9.91
C ASP A 126 -3.58 -19.23 -10.82
N LYS A 127 -4.19 -20.39 -11.04
CA LYS A 127 -5.44 -20.60 -11.78
C LYS A 127 -6.67 -20.69 -10.88
N VAL A 128 -6.53 -20.43 -9.57
CA VAL A 128 -7.67 -20.42 -8.66
C VAL A 128 -8.69 -19.40 -9.14
N VAL A 129 -9.93 -19.83 -9.19
CA VAL A 129 -11.07 -19.01 -9.58
C VAL A 129 -11.36 -18.04 -8.45
N ILE A 130 -11.62 -16.78 -8.76
CA ILE A 130 -11.69 -15.73 -7.73
C ILE A 130 -12.86 -15.97 -6.75
N GLU A 131 -13.95 -16.56 -7.23
CA GLU A 131 -15.12 -16.97 -6.44
C GLU A 131 -14.77 -18.00 -5.35
N GLU A 132 -13.71 -18.80 -5.54
CA GLU A 132 -13.24 -19.79 -4.56
C GLU A 132 -12.39 -19.15 -3.44
N ILE A 133 -12.06 -17.85 -3.54
CA ILE A 133 -11.27 -17.13 -2.53
C ILE A 133 -12.19 -16.60 -1.43
N ASP A 134 -12.81 -17.53 -0.70
CA ASP A 134 -13.66 -17.27 0.46
C ASP A 134 -12.86 -17.11 1.77
N LEU A 135 -13.55 -16.97 2.91
CA LEU A 135 -12.91 -16.89 4.22
C LEU A 135 -12.08 -18.14 4.56
N ASN A 136 -12.55 -19.33 4.16
CA ASN A 136 -11.84 -20.59 4.42
C ASN A 136 -10.52 -20.65 3.66
N ALA A 137 -10.51 -20.25 2.39
CA ALA A 137 -9.30 -20.15 1.57
C ALA A 137 -8.29 -19.16 2.19
N LEU A 138 -8.76 -18.03 2.72
CA LEU A 138 -7.91 -17.03 3.37
C LEU A 138 -7.38 -17.50 4.74
N ASP A 139 -8.15 -18.28 5.50
CA ASP A 139 -7.70 -18.92 6.73
C ASP A 139 -6.62 -19.99 6.44
N VAL A 140 -6.80 -20.78 5.39
CA VAL A 140 -5.79 -21.75 4.93
C VAL A 140 -4.52 -21.01 4.47
N TYR A 141 -4.67 -19.90 3.74
CA TYR A 141 -3.56 -19.05 3.35
C TYR A 141 -2.78 -18.54 4.57
N SER A 142 -3.49 -17.98 5.56
CA SER A 142 -2.92 -17.47 6.81
C SER A 142 -2.13 -18.55 7.56
N LYS A 143 -2.72 -19.74 7.74
CA LYS A 143 -2.10 -20.89 8.43
C LYS A 143 -0.85 -21.40 7.71
N LYS A 144 -0.88 -21.51 6.38
CA LYS A 144 0.28 -21.91 5.59
C LYS A 144 1.38 -20.86 5.68
N ARG A 145 1.02 -19.57 5.59
CA ARG A 145 1.96 -18.46 5.64
C ARG A 145 2.69 -18.29 6.95
N GLN A 146 2.00 -18.50 8.07
CA GLN A 146 2.61 -18.41 9.39
C GLN A 146 3.77 -19.40 9.55
N LYS A 147 3.69 -20.59 8.95
CA LYS A 147 4.72 -21.63 9.08
C LYS A 147 5.98 -21.37 8.25
N GLU A 148 5.97 -20.36 7.38
CA GLU A 148 7.13 -20.05 6.55
C GLU A 148 8.20 -19.26 7.31
N ASN A 149 9.45 -19.39 6.85
CA ASN A 149 10.58 -18.67 7.41
C ASN A 149 10.46 -17.17 7.11
N GLY A 150 10.39 -16.38 8.17
CA GLY A 150 10.53 -14.93 8.13
C GLY A 150 11.98 -14.50 7.89
N ARG A 151 12.19 -13.19 7.77
CA ARG A 151 13.52 -12.59 7.49
C ARG A 151 14.56 -12.81 8.60
N ARG A 152 14.17 -13.22 9.80
CA ARG A 152 15.02 -13.22 11.01
C ARG A 152 15.00 -14.54 11.77
N LYS A 153 15.00 -15.67 11.06
CA LYS A 153 14.97 -17.03 11.63
C LYS A 153 13.70 -17.40 12.44
N GLY A 154 12.77 -16.46 12.64
CA GLY A 154 11.43 -16.71 13.16
C GLY A 154 10.36 -16.89 12.06
N GLN A 155 9.11 -17.09 12.49
CA GLN A 155 7.95 -17.23 11.62
C GLN A 155 7.51 -15.91 10.98
N ILE A 156 6.70 -15.96 9.91
CA ILE A 156 6.14 -14.74 9.31
C ILE A 156 5.16 -14.07 10.28
N SER A 157 5.40 -12.80 10.60
CA SER A 157 4.52 -12.02 11.48
C SER A 157 3.09 -11.87 10.92
N ALA A 158 2.09 -11.85 11.81
CA ALA A 158 0.69 -11.59 11.48
C ALA A 158 0.49 -10.32 10.65
N ASN A 159 1.26 -9.26 10.93
CA ASN A 159 1.20 -8.00 10.19
C ASN A 159 1.66 -8.14 8.72
N THR A 160 2.61 -9.04 8.43
CA THR A 160 3.03 -9.32 7.06
C THR A 160 1.91 -10.02 6.28
N ILE A 161 1.30 -11.04 6.88
CA ILE A 161 0.16 -11.78 6.30
C ILE A 161 -1.01 -10.82 6.07
N LYS A 162 -1.34 -9.98 7.06
CA LYS A 162 -2.37 -8.96 6.96
C LYS A 162 -2.13 -8.00 5.78
N LYS A 163 -0.88 -7.57 5.54
CA LYS A 163 -0.54 -6.69 4.40
C LYS A 163 -0.72 -7.35 3.04
N GLU A 164 -0.43 -8.65 2.94
CA GLU A 164 -0.69 -9.45 1.74
C GLU A 164 -2.20 -9.51 1.45
N ILE A 165 -3.00 -9.80 2.47
CA ILE A 165 -4.47 -9.85 2.35
C ILE A 165 -5.05 -8.46 2.05
N VAL A 166 -4.52 -7.38 2.65
CA VAL A 166 -4.90 -6.00 2.29
C VAL A 166 -4.64 -5.72 0.81
N THR A 167 -3.54 -6.25 0.27
CA THR A 167 -3.21 -6.12 -1.14
C THR A 167 -4.19 -6.90 -2.02
N LEU A 168 -4.50 -8.14 -1.65
CA LEU A 168 -5.53 -8.94 -2.32
C LEU A 168 -6.87 -8.22 -2.33
N ARG A 169 -7.36 -7.79 -1.15
CA ARG A 169 -8.63 -7.09 -1.00
C ARG A 169 -8.67 -5.81 -1.84
N ARG A 170 -7.57 -5.07 -1.94
CA ARG A 170 -7.47 -3.90 -2.82
C ARG A 170 -7.69 -4.27 -4.30
N VAL A 171 -7.13 -5.39 -4.75
CA VAL A 171 -7.25 -5.88 -6.13
C VAL A 171 -8.66 -6.42 -6.40
N LEU A 172 -9.25 -7.15 -5.45
CA LEU A 172 -10.65 -7.59 -5.51
C LEU A 172 -11.62 -6.40 -5.57
N LEU A 173 -11.44 -5.40 -4.70
CA LEU A 173 -12.28 -4.19 -4.70
C LEU A 173 -12.14 -3.40 -6.01
N TRP A 174 -10.95 -3.37 -6.59
CA TRP A 174 -10.74 -2.79 -7.91
C TRP A 174 -11.51 -3.57 -9.00
N GLY A 175 -11.46 -4.90 -8.97
CA GLY A 175 -12.20 -5.76 -9.90
C GLY A 175 -13.71 -5.55 -9.80
N LYS A 176 -14.26 -5.58 -8.57
CA LYS A 176 -15.68 -5.34 -8.30
C LYS A 176 -16.14 -3.97 -8.81
N LYS A 177 -15.36 -2.91 -8.55
CA LYS A 177 -15.67 -1.54 -9.05
C LYS A 177 -15.64 -1.41 -10.58
N ARG A 178 -15.04 -2.36 -11.28
CA ARG A 178 -14.96 -2.41 -12.75
C ARG A 178 -15.96 -3.41 -13.36
N GLY A 179 -16.88 -3.94 -12.55
CA GLY A 179 -17.86 -4.93 -13.01
C GLY A 179 -17.27 -6.30 -13.31
N LYS A 180 -16.01 -6.57 -12.92
CA LYS A 180 -15.36 -7.86 -13.16
C LYS A 180 -15.77 -8.96 -12.18
N LEU A 181 -16.32 -8.56 -11.03
CA LEU A 181 -16.69 -9.45 -9.93
C LEU A 181 -18.07 -9.04 -9.43
N SER A 182 -18.95 -10.01 -9.19
CA SER A 182 -20.32 -9.81 -8.71
C SER A 182 -20.50 -10.14 -7.22
N PHE A 183 -19.60 -10.95 -6.64
CA PHE A 183 -19.73 -11.46 -5.28
C PHE A 183 -19.24 -10.48 -4.18
N GLU A 184 -19.47 -10.84 -2.92
CA GLU A 184 -19.02 -10.07 -1.76
C GLU A 184 -17.56 -10.36 -1.40
N ILE A 185 -16.78 -9.31 -1.13
CA ILE A 185 -15.35 -9.47 -0.87
C ILE A 185 -15.12 -9.70 0.63
N PRO A 186 -14.44 -10.79 1.03
CA PRO A 186 -14.18 -11.11 2.43
C PRO A 186 -13.53 -9.97 3.21
N GLU A 187 -14.09 -9.63 4.37
CA GLU A 187 -13.54 -8.61 5.26
C GLU A 187 -12.32 -9.13 6.02
N ILE A 188 -11.30 -8.28 6.18
CA ILE A 188 -10.03 -8.69 6.81
C ILE A 188 -10.22 -9.10 8.28
N ARG A 189 -11.19 -8.49 8.97
CA ARG A 189 -11.48 -8.73 10.38
C ARG A 189 -12.04 -10.14 10.64
N ASP A 190 -12.62 -10.76 9.62
CA ASP A 190 -13.27 -12.07 9.73
C ASP A 190 -12.30 -13.22 9.41
N ILE A 191 -11.05 -12.90 9.06
CA ILE A 191 -9.99 -13.88 8.74
C ILE A 191 -9.21 -14.22 10.01
N GLN A 192 -8.96 -15.52 10.23
CA GLN A 192 -8.14 -16.03 11.32
C GLN A 192 -6.66 -15.72 11.09
N LEU A 193 -6.24 -14.56 11.61
CA LEU A 193 -4.84 -14.17 11.67
C LEU A 193 -4.19 -14.66 12.97
N PRO A 194 -2.90 -15.05 12.94
CA PRO A 194 -2.18 -15.37 14.17
C PRO A 194 -2.13 -14.16 15.10
N LYS A 195 -2.07 -14.41 16.40
CA LYS A 195 -1.92 -13.34 17.40
C LYS A 195 -0.61 -12.59 17.13
N SER A 196 -0.69 -11.27 17.04
CA SER A 196 0.49 -10.40 17.08
C SER A 196 0.81 -10.05 18.52
N THR A 197 2.08 -10.10 18.88
CA THR A 197 2.58 -9.44 20.09
C THR A 197 2.58 -7.93 19.88
N GLU A 198 2.26 -7.19 20.95
CA GLU A 198 2.47 -5.75 20.95
C GLU A 198 3.98 -5.48 20.86
N ARG A 199 4.35 -4.45 20.09
CA ARG A 199 5.75 -4.08 20.00
C ARG A 199 6.18 -3.41 21.30
N PRO A 200 7.42 -3.65 21.77
CA PRO A 200 7.99 -2.87 22.86
C PRO A 200 7.90 -1.37 22.58
N SER A 201 7.81 -0.59 23.65
CA SER A 201 7.93 0.87 23.55
C SER A 201 9.34 1.25 23.07
N PHE A 202 9.50 2.48 22.54
CA PHE A 202 10.82 2.98 22.19
C PHE A 202 11.69 3.13 23.43
N GLN A 203 12.91 2.60 23.39
CA GLN A 203 13.83 2.50 24.53
C GLN A 203 15.23 2.97 24.14
N THR A 204 15.97 3.42 25.14
CA THR A 204 17.37 3.83 25.03
C THR A 204 18.28 2.62 24.85
N PHE A 205 19.53 2.88 24.44
CA PHE A 205 20.54 1.84 24.32
C PHE A 205 20.75 1.10 25.66
N ASP A 206 20.88 1.84 26.76
CA ASP A 206 21.16 1.27 28.09
C ASP A 206 20.00 0.40 28.58
N GLU A 207 18.75 0.86 28.45
CA GLU A 207 17.56 0.08 28.83
C GLU A 207 17.48 -1.26 28.09
N ILE A 208 17.82 -1.27 26.80
CA ILE A 208 17.84 -2.50 25.99
C ILE A 208 19.01 -3.39 26.41
N THR A 209 20.20 -2.84 26.65
CA THR A 209 21.35 -3.62 27.12
C THR A 209 21.06 -4.29 28.45
N VAL A 210 20.49 -3.56 29.42
CA VAL A 210 20.12 -4.12 30.73
C VAL A 210 19.11 -5.26 30.59
N GLN A 211 18.07 -5.12 29.77
CA GLN A 211 17.12 -6.20 29.51
C GLN A 211 17.79 -7.44 28.92
N ILE A 212 18.69 -7.27 27.96
CA ILE A 212 19.39 -8.40 27.32
C ILE A 212 20.34 -9.12 28.30
N GLU A 213 20.93 -8.39 29.24
CA GLU A 213 21.83 -8.96 30.26
C GLU A 213 21.08 -9.64 31.40
N GLN A 214 19.90 -9.13 31.76
CA GLN A 214 19.09 -9.65 32.87
C GLN A 214 18.18 -10.81 32.46
N ASP A 215 17.63 -10.75 31.25
CA ASP A 215 16.68 -11.74 30.74
C ASP A 215 17.39 -12.71 29.78
N ASP A 216 17.11 -14.01 29.90
CA ASP A 216 17.60 -15.04 28.96
C ASP A 216 16.84 -14.97 27.62
N LEU A 217 17.03 -13.87 26.89
CA LEU A 217 16.30 -13.56 25.66
C LEU A 217 16.92 -14.26 24.46
N THR A 218 16.06 -14.87 23.65
CA THR A 218 16.43 -15.41 22.34
C THR A 218 16.91 -14.30 21.39
N GLN A 219 17.71 -14.65 20.38
CA GLN A 219 18.19 -13.69 19.36
C GLN A 219 17.05 -12.91 18.66
N GLU A 220 15.87 -13.52 18.52
CA GLU A 220 14.70 -12.86 17.94
C GLU A 220 14.17 -11.77 18.86
N GLN A 221 13.99 -12.07 20.16
CA GLN A 221 13.55 -11.10 21.17
C GLN A 221 14.54 -9.94 21.30
N GLN A 222 15.84 -10.22 21.34
CA GLN A 222 16.86 -9.18 21.35
C GLN A 222 16.76 -8.28 20.11
N SER A 223 16.54 -8.87 18.92
CA SER A 223 16.36 -8.11 17.69
C SER A 223 15.09 -7.25 17.70
N GLU A 224 14.02 -7.68 18.38
CA GLU A 224 12.78 -6.89 18.52
C GLU A 224 12.97 -5.68 19.42
N LEU A 225 13.76 -5.82 20.50
CA LEU A 225 14.15 -4.70 21.36
C LEU A 225 14.96 -3.67 20.56
N TRP A 226 15.99 -4.11 19.83
CA TRP A 226 16.82 -3.20 19.01
C TRP A 226 16.05 -2.52 17.87
N GLU A 227 14.93 -3.07 17.40
CA GLU A 227 14.03 -2.37 16.45
C GLU A 227 13.33 -1.16 17.07
N CYS A 228 13.20 -1.15 18.40
CA CYS A 228 12.60 -0.08 19.19
C CYS A 228 13.67 0.81 19.84
N LEU A 229 14.94 0.71 19.39
CA LEU A 229 16.00 1.61 19.81
C LEU A 229 15.75 3.05 19.33
N TYR A 230 15.95 4.00 20.24
CA TYR A 230 16.26 5.38 19.89
C TYR A 230 17.54 5.82 20.62
N LEU A 231 18.29 6.71 19.98
CA LEU A 231 19.53 7.26 20.50
C LEU A 231 19.27 8.61 21.18
N ARG A 232 19.93 8.85 22.30
CA ARG A 232 19.97 10.17 22.96
C ARG A 232 20.88 11.14 22.20
N THR A 233 20.83 12.43 22.53
CA THR A 233 21.58 13.49 21.81
C THR A 233 23.10 13.30 21.87
N ASP A 234 23.63 12.82 22.99
CA ASP A 234 25.04 12.47 23.17
C ASP A 234 25.44 11.26 22.30
N GLU A 235 24.60 10.23 22.25
CA GLU A 235 24.81 9.05 21.41
C GLU A 235 24.73 9.39 19.91
N ILE A 236 23.79 10.26 19.51
CA ILE A 236 23.73 10.80 18.15
C ILE A 236 25.04 11.52 17.80
N SER A 237 25.57 12.32 18.72
CA SER A 237 26.83 13.05 18.51
C SER A 237 28.00 12.09 18.34
N GLN A 238 28.10 11.06 19.18
CA GLN A 238 29.11 10.01 19.05
C GLN A 238 28.98 9.21 17.74
N LEU A 239 27.74 8.92 17.32
CA LEU A 239 27.45 8.26 16.06
C LEU A 239 27.90 9.10 14.86
N ILE A 240 27.59 10.39 14.87
CA ILE A 240 28.00 11.35 13.83
C ILE A 240 29.53 11.40 13.72
N GLN A 241 30.24 11.45 14.86
CA GLN A 241 31.70 11.42 14.87
C GLN A 241 32.27 10.10 14.34
N HIS A 242 31.67 8.96 14.70
CA HIS A 242 32.06 7.64 14.18
C HIS A 242 31.90 7.58 12.67
N VAL A 243 30.78 8.08 12.14
CA VAL A 243 30.53 8.17 10.69
C VAL A 243 31.54 9.09 10.02
N ARG A 244 31.83 10.28 10.58
CA ARG A 244 32.81 11.21 10.02
C ARG A 244 34.19 10.55 9.85
N LYS A 245 34.60 9.72 10.81
CA LYS A 245 35.90 9.03 10.82
C LYS A 245 35.95 7.81 9.89
N LYS A 246 34.85 7.06 9.74
CA LYS A 246 34.85 5.74 9.07
C LYS A 246 34.11 5.69 7.74
N ALA A 247 33.39 6.74 7.35
CA ALA A 247 32.63 6.73 6.10
C ALA A 247 33.56 6.69 4.89
N SER A 248 33.43 5.64 4.07
CA SER A 248 34.15 5.52 2.80
C SER A 248 33.53 6.37 1.68
N HIS A 249 32.24 6.68 1.79
CA HIS A 249 31.52 7.49 0.81
C HIS A 249 31.21 8.86 1.42
N THR A 250 31.62 9.92 0.73
CA THR A 250 31.53 11.31 1.22
C THR A 250 30.09 11.75 1.50
N PHE A 251 29.10 11.26 0.74
CA PHE A 251 27.70 11.60 0.97
C PHE A 251 27.15 11.13 2.33
N LEU A 252 27.76 10.10 2.95
CA LEU A 252 27.14 9.41 4.09
C LEU A 252 27.11 10.27 5.35
N TYR A 253 28.20 10.99 5.64
CA TYR A 253 28.28 11.89 6.78
C TYR A 253 27.20 12.98 6.76
N PRO A 254 27.12 13.85 5.72
CA PRO A 254 26.11 14.90 5.68
C PRO A 254 24.69 14.33 5.61
N MET A 255 24.49 13.16 5.00
CA MET A 255 23.18 12.50 4.96
C MET A 255 22.74 11.98 6.34
N ILE A 256 23.65 11.44 7.16
CA ILE A 256 23.33 10.99 8.53
C ILE A 256 23.06 12.19 9.44
N VAL A 257 23.87 13.26 9.37
CA VAL A 257 23.61 14.50 10.12
C VAL A 257 22.22 15.04 9.76
N THR A 258 21.90 15.12 8.47
CA THR A 258 20.57 15.57 8.02
C THR A 258 19.45 14.67 8.53
N ALA A 259 19.61 13.34 8.48
CA ALA A 259 18.60 12.41 8.99
C ALA A 259 18.36 12.57 10.50
N ALA A 260 19.44 12.69 11.29
CA ALA A 260 19.38 12.80 12.74
C ALA A 260 18.84 14.16 13.21
N HIS A 261 19.13 15.24 12.49
CA HIS A 261 18.75 16.61 12.88
C HIS A 261 17.42 17.09 12.29
N THR A 262 16.76 16.30 11.42
CA THR A 262 15.46 16.69 10.82
C THR A 262 14.38 15.62 10.90
N GLY A 263 14.73 14.40 11.32
CA GLY A 263 13.82 13.26 11.27
C GLY A 263 13.39 12.87 9.85
N ALA A 264 14.08 13.33 8.81
CA ALA A 264 13.78 13.00 7.43
C ALA A 264 13.86 11.48 7.17
N ARG A 265 12.90 10.95 6.40
CA ARG A 265 12.94 9.56 5.96
C ARG A 265 14.06 9.39 4.93
N ARG A 266 14.71 8.22 4.90
CA ARG A 266 15.74 7.90 3.88
C ARG A 266 15.28 8.22 2.44
N SER A 267 14.05 7.87 2.08
CA SER A 267 13.51 8.14 0.74
C SER A 267 13.28 9.63 0.46
N GLU A 268 13.12 10.46 1.49
CA GLU A 268 13.02 11.92 1.37
C GLU A 268 14.39 12.53 1.14
N LEU A 269 15.42 12.04 1.85
CA LEU A 269 16.81 12.45 1.64
C LEU A 269 17.31 12.11 0.23
N ILE A 270 17.05 10.89 -0.24
CA ILE A 270 17.45 10.42 -1.58
C ILE A 270 16.93 11.32 -2.71
N ARG A 271 15.75 11.92 -2.54
CA ARG A 271 15.10 12.78 -3.55
C ARG A 271 15.23 14.28 -3.25
N SER A 272 15.93 14.63 -2.18
CA SER A 272 16.22 16.04 -1.84
C SER A 272 17.07 16.65 -2.95
N GLN A 273 16.85 17.93 -3.21
CA GLN A 273 17.58 18.72 -4.19
C GLN A 273 18.35 19.85 -3.52
N LEU A 274 19.45 20.30 -4.12
CA LEU A 274 20.25 21.40 -3.58
C LEU A 274 19.42 22.68 -3.37
N THR A 275 18.41 22.91 -4.21
CA THR A 275 17.45 24.03 -4.10
C THR A 275 16.54 23.95 -2.86
N ASP A 276 16.51 22.80 -2.19
CA ASP A 276 15.73 22.60 -0.97
C ASP A 276 16.47 23.13 0.27
N ILE A 277 17.78 23.35 0.18
CA ILE A 277 18.61 23.94 1.23
C ILE A 277 18.46 25.47 1.15
N ARG A 278 17.71 26.04 2.10
CA ARG A 278 17.61 27.50 2.31
C ARG A 278 18.51 27.88 3.50
N ASP A 279 18.67 29.17 3.77
CA ASP A 279 19.65 29.65 4.77
C ASP A 279 19.42 29.00 6.16
N ASP A 280 18.19 29.05 6.67
CA ASP A 280 17.87 28.52 8.00
C ASP A 280 17.00 27.26 8.00
N VAL A 281 16.53 26.83 6.83
CA VAL A 281 15.48 25.81 6.71
C VAL A 281 15.80 24.82 5.62
N LEU A 282 15.60 23.54 5.92
CA LEU A 282 15.56 22.48 4.91
C LEU A 282 14.12 22.20 4.47
N VAL A 283 13.86 22.28 3.16
CA VAL A 283 12.56 21.92 2.59
C VAL A 283 12.52 20.43 2.28
N ILE A 284 11.70 19.67 2.98
CA ILE A 284 11.57 18.23 2.74
C ILE A 284 10.40 17.97 1.81
N ARG A 285 10.69 17.31 0.68
CA ARG A 285 9.68 16.86 -0.29
C ARG A 285 9.02 15.58 0.18
N GLU A 286 7.70 15.53 0.19
CA GLU A 286 6.85 14.44 0.70
C GLU A 286 6.01 13.85 -0.43
N LYS A 287 5.92 12.51 -0.51
CA LYS A 287 5.08 11.78 -1.48
C LYS A 287 3.92 11.05 -0.82
N LYS A 288 3.94 10.94 0.51
CA LYS A 288 3.06 10.07 1.29
C LYS A 288 2.12 10.81 2.24
N ARG A 289 2.29 12.12 2.41
CA ARG A 289 1.49 12.91 3.36
C ARG A 289 0.09 13.22 2.83
N ARG A 290 -0.04 13.56 1.55
CA ARG A 290 -1.33 13.80 0.88
C ARG A 290 -1.55 12.77 -0.21
N ARG A 291 -2.73 12.13 -0.21
CA ARG A 291 -3.06 11.12 -1.21
C ARG A 291 -3.19 11.78 -2.59
N GLY A 292 -2.43 11.29 -3.57
CA GLY A 292 -2.46 11.80 -4.93
C GLY A 292 -1.76 13.15 -5.15
N GLN A 293 -1.08 13.70 -4.13
CA GLN A 293 -0.38 14.98 -4.23
C GLN A 293 1.00 14.93 -3.60
N GLU A 294 1.99 15.48 -4.30
CA GLU A 294 3.26 15.82 -3.67
C GLU A 294 3.07 17.00 -2.72
N SER A 295 3.72 16.96 -1.57
CA SER A 295 3.68 18.02 -0.56
C SER A 295 5.08 18.33 -0.09
N THR A 296 5.24 19.43 0.64
CA THR A 296 6.51 19.80 1.25
C THR A 296 6.28 20.18 2.70
N ARG A 297 7.29 19.96 3.53
CA ARG A 297 7.38 20.51 4.88
C ARG A 297 8.71 21.22 5.07
N ARG A 298 8.76 22.12 6.06
CA ARG A 298 9.93 22.95 6.38
C ARG A 298 10.46 22.51 7.73
N VAL A 299 11.77 22.29 7.82
CA VAL A 299 12.43 21.93 9.09
C VAL A 299 13.56 22.92 9.36
N PRO A 300 13.53 23.68 10.46
CA PRO A 300 14.64 24.54 10.87
C PRO A 300 15.93 23.73 11.06
N MET A 301 17.05 24.27 10.62
CA MET A 301 18.34 23.61 10.73
C MET A 301 19.08 24.04 11.99
N SER A 302 19.63 23.07 12.73
CA SER A 302 20.59 23.35 13.80
C SER A 302 21.92 23.87 13.22
N ALA A 303 22.75 24.52 14.04
CA ALA A 303 24.07 25.03 13.63
C ALA A 303 24.94 23.95 12.95
N LEU A 304 25.06 22.76 13.57
CA LEU A 304 25.82 21.64 13.01
C LEU A 304 25.32 21.22 11.61
N LEU A 305 24.01 21.21 11.38
CA LEU A 305 23.45 20.81 10.09
C LEU A 305 23.75 21.86 9.02
N LYS A 306 23.66 23.15 9.36
CA LYS A 306 24.00 24.24 8.44
C LYS A 306 25.45 24.16 8.00
N GLU A 307 26.36 24.04 8.97
CA GLU A 307 27.81 23.90 8.72
C GLU A 307 28.10 22.66 7.86
N THR A 308 27.55 21.50 8.24
CA THR A 308 27.74 20.25 7.50
C THR A 308 27.26 20.34 6.05
N LEU A 309 26.10 20.96 5.81
CA LEU A 309 25.59 21.14 4.45
C LEU A 309 26.38 22.20 3.66
N HIS A 310 26.97 23.19 4.32
CA HIS A 310 27.86 24.14 3.70
C HIS A 310 29.18 23.47 3.25
N GLU A 311 29.84 22.72 4.14
CA GLU A 311 31.01 21.90 3.81
C GLU A 311 30.71 20.95 2.64
N TRP A 312 29.58 20.24 2.72
CA TRP A 312 29.16 19.29 1.69
C TRP A 312 28.91 19.93 0.32
N LYS A 313 28.42 21.17 0.26
CA LYS A 313 28.23 21.87 -1.02
C LYS A 313 29.55 22.09 -1.75
N VAL A 314 30.66 22.28 -1.03
CA VAL A 314 32.00 22.46 -1.60
C VAL A 314 32.52 21.14 -2.20
N GLU A 315 32.28 20.02 -1.52
CA GLU A 315 32.72 18.68 -1.97
C GLU A 315 31.71 17.97 -2.90
N HIS A 316 30.59 18.62 -3.20
CA HIS A 316 29.48 18.00 -3.92
C HIS A 316 29.91 17.58 -5.33
N PRO A 317 29.61 16.35 -5.80
CA PRO A 317 30.05 15.88 -7.11
C PRO A 317 29.33 16.55 -8.32
N GLY A 318 28.54 17.60 -8.09
CA GLY A 318 27.66 18.23 -9.07
C GLY A 318 26.25 17.63 -9.16
N GLY A 319 25.42 18.13 -10.09
CA GLY A 319 24.04 17.68 -10.28
C GLY A 319 23.01 18.32 -9.34
N LYS A 320 21.72 18.00 -9.52
CA LYS A 320 20.61 18.67 -8.81
C LYS A 320 20.27 18.09 -7.43
N TYR A 321 20.61 16.83 -7.18
CA TYR A 321 20.24 16.13 -5.95
C TYR A 321 21.17 16.51 -4.81
N THR A 322 20.65 16.65 -3.59
CA THR A 322 21.44 17.04 -2.41
C THR A 322 22.48 16.00 -2.05
N PHE A 323 22.14 14.72 -2.11
CA PHE A 323 23.07 13.63 -1.85
C PHE A 323 23.29 12.86 -3.13
N ALA A 324 24.49 13.01 -3.69
CA ALA A 324 24.84 12.47 -4.98
C ALA A 324 26.18 11.72 -4.93
N VAL A 325 26.38 10.88 -5.94
CA VAL A 325 27.65 10.20 -6.23
C VAL A 325 27.99 10.42 -7.70
N LYS A 326 29.28 10.43 -8.03
CA LYS A 326 29.73 10.42 -9.42
C LYS A 326 29.23 9.14 -10.10
N ASP A 327 28.65 9.26 -11.28
CA ASP A 327 28.22 8.08 -12.02
C ASP A 327 29.43 7.41 -12.68
N THR A 328 29.76 6.22 -12.19
CA THR A 328 30.86 5.39 -12.71
C THR A 328 30.38 4.26 -13.61
N SER A 329 29.07 4.16 -13.86
CA SER A 329 28.47 3.07 -14.63
C SER A 329 28.72 3.19 -16.14
N ASN A 330 28.96 4.41 -16.63
CA ASN A 330 29.22 4.66 -18.04
C ASN A 330 30.64 5.21 -18.22
N ARG A 331 31.60 4.33 -18.56
CA ARG A 331 33.02 4.70 -18.80
C ARG A 331 33.20 5.78 -19.88
N LYS A 332 32.18 6.06 -20.71
CA LYS A 332 32.19 7.11 -21.74
C LYS A 332 31.56 8.45 -21.31
N GLN A 333 30.91 8.51 -20.15
CA GLN A 333 30.35 9.74 -19.56
C GLN A 333 30.81 9.85 -18.10
N THR A 334 32.07 10.24 -17.92
CA THR A 334 32.76 10.23 -16.62
C THR A 334 32.37 11.34 -15.65
N GLU A 335 31.34 12.16 -15.93
CA GLU A 335 31.14 13.43 -15.20
C GLU A 335 29.71 13.76 -14.79
N THR A 336 28.73 12.88 -15.00
CA THR A 336 27.36 13.17 -14.53
C THR A 336 27.16 12.64 -13.11
N ALA A 337 26.88 13.53 -12.15
CA ALA A 337 26.45 13.12 -10.83
C ALA A 337 25.00 12.62 -10.84
N ARG A 338 24.74 11.56 -10.09
CA ARG A 338 23.39 10.99 -9.92
C ARG A 338 22.99 10.93 -8.46
N ALA A 339 21.68 10.87 -8.22
CA ALA A 339 21.17 10.56 -6.89
C ALA A 339 21.72 9.22 -6.39
N ILE A 340 21.96 9.14 -5.09
CA ILE A 340 22.23 7.87 -4.41
C ILE A 340 20.99 6.96 -4.46
N THR A 341 21.20 5.67 -4.65
CA THR A 341 20.12 4.68 -4.59
C THR A 341 19.80 4.30 -3.15
N ARG A 342 18.62 3.68 -2.94
CA ARG A 342 18.21 3.17 -1.61
C ARG A 342 19.19 2.12 -1.07
N ASP A 343 19.71 1.29 -1.95
CA ASP A 343 20.61 0.19 -1.59
C ASP A 343 22.02 0.70 -1.32
N GLU A 344 22.51 1.70 -2.07
CA GLU A 344 23.78 2.37 -1.76
C GLU A 344 23.74 3.05 -0.39
N ALA A 345 22.68 3.80 -0.10
CA ALA A 345 22.49 4.41 1.22
C ALA A 345 22.43 3.35 2.33
N HIS A 346 21.72 2.22 2.11
CA HIS A 346 21.64 1.15 3.11
C HIS A 346 22.97 0.44 3.32
N ARG A 347 23.65 0.08 2.24
CA ARG A 347 24.91 -0.66 2.27
C ARG A 347 26.01 0.17 2.89
N SER A 348 26.10 1.45 2.55
CA SER A 348 27.08 2.39 3.14
C SER A 348 26.83 2.55 4.63
N PHE A 349 25.57 2.74 5.03
CA PHE A 349 25.17 2.79 6.44
C PHE A 349 25.60 1.52 7.19
N LYS A 350 25.19 0.33 6.72
CA LYS A 350 25.51 -0.93 7.41
C LYS A 350 27.00 -1.23 7.43
N ARG A 351 27.76 -0.87 6.39
CA ARG A 351 29.22 -1.03 6.35
C ARG A 351 29.92 -0.22 7.44
N VAL A 352 29.53 1.04 7.63
CA VAL A 352 30.14 1.92 8.64
C VAL A 352 29.79 1.52 10.06
N MET A 353 28.59 0.98 10.29
CA MET A 353 28.19 0.50 11.62
C MET A 353 28.76 -0.87 11.97
N LYS A 354 29.23 -1.64 10.97
CA LYS A 354 29.77 -2.99 11.19
C LYS A 354 30.96 -2.95 12.13
N ASN A 355 31.06 -3.95 13.02
CA ASN A 355 32.14 -4.10 14.00
C ASN A 355 32.31 -2.86 14.91
N SER A 356 31.19 -2.26 15.34
CA SER A 356 31.15 -1.18 16.31
C SER A 356 29.91 -1.34 17.20
N LYS A 357 29.84 -0.60 18.32
CA LYS A 357 28.64 -0.59 19.17
C LYS A 357 27.36 -0.17 18.42
N TRP A 358 27.51 0.58 17.32
CA TRP A 358 26.42 1.01 16.45
C TRP A 358 25.88 -0.09 15.52
N GLY A 359 26.50 -1.27 15.52
CA GLY A 359 26.08 -2.42 14.70
C GLY A 359 24.64 -2.88 14.99
N VAL A 360 24.14 -2.58 16.19
CA VAL A 360 22.77 -2.88 16.62
C VAL A 360 21.72 -1.97 15.99
N ILE A 361 22.10 -0.82 15.41
CA ILE A 361 21.14 0.11 14.81
C ILE A 361 20.42 -0.57 13.63
N PRO A 362 19.08 -0.73 13.68
CA PRO A 362 18.34 -1.50 12.69
C PRO A 362 18.41 -0.87 11.30
N GLY A 363 18.42 0.46 11.24
CA GLY A 363 18.67 1.24 10.04
C GLY A 363 18.26 2.71 10.18
N TRP A 364 18.15 3.39 9.04
CA TRP A 364 17.84 4.82 8.93
C TRP A 364 16.62 5.30 9.72
N HIS A 365 15.61 4.44 9.93
CA HIS A 365 14.41 4.85 10.64
C HIS A 365 14.67 5.11 12.13
N CYS A 366 15.69 4.46 12.72
CA CYS A 366 16.13 4.71 14.09
C CYS A 366 16.54 6.17 14.29
N LEU A 367 17.20 6.82 13.31
CA LEU A 367 17.56 8.24 13.41
C LEU A 367 16.32 9.14 13.51
N ARG A 368 15.26 8.79 12.79
CA ARG A 368 13.97 9.50 12.89
C ARG A 368 13.28 9.26 14.23
N HIS A 369 13.31 8.02 14.74
CA HIS A 369 12.81 7.72 16.08
C HIS A 369 13.57 8.52 17.13
N SER A 370 14.90 8.55 17.03
CA SER A 370 15.79 9.34 17.88
C SER A 370 15.45 10.83 17.84
N PHE A 371 15.27 11.42 16.66
CA PHE A 371 14.85 12.82 16.55
C PHE A 371 13.53 13.10 17.27
N ILE A 372 12.51 12.27 17.05
CA ILE A 372 11.19 12.45 17.66
C ILE A 372 11.25 12.21 19.17
N SER A 373 11.90 11.14 19.61
CA SER A 373 12.07 10.78 21.01
C SER A 373 12.79 11.88 21.78
N ASN A 374 13.90 12.42 21.26
CA ASN A 374 14.61 13.51 21.92
C ASN A 374 13.74 14.78 22.02
N LEU A 375 13.00 15.15 20.98
CA LEU A 375 12.08 16.30 21.07
C LEU A 375 10.97 16.06 22.11
N ALA A 376 10.38 14.87 22.13
CA ALA A 376 9.36 14.50 23.10
C ALA A 376 9.91 14.54 24.55
N SER A 377 11.12 14.00 24.76
CA SER A 377 11.78 14.00 26.07
C SER A 377 12.17 15.40 26.55
N HIS A 378 12.37 16.36 25.64
CA HIS A 378 12.56 17.79 25.99
C HIS A 378 11.23 18.56 26.05
N SER A 379 10.10 17.86 26.17
CA SER A 379 8.76 18.45 26.32
C SER A 379 8.36 19.40 25.18
N ILE A 380 8.90 19.20 23.97
CA ILE A 380 8.52 19.98 22.79
C ILE A 380 7.09 19.62 22.37
N ASP A 381 6.29 20.63 22.04
CA ASP A 381 4.88 20.47 21.65
C ASP A 381 4.73 19.47 20.49
N GLN A 382 3.82 18.50 20.66
CA GLN A 382 3.54 17.44 19.69
C GLN A 382 3.17 17.98 18.30
N ARG A 383 2.55 19.16 18.21
CA ARG A 383 2.19 19.83 16.94
C ARG A 383 3.43 20.26 16.17
N LEU A 384 4.47 20.76 16.85
CA LEU A 384 5.75 21.10 16.23
C LEU A 384 6.48 19.84 15.75
N ILE A 385 6.50 18.80 16.59
CA ILE A 385 7.06 17.50 16.21
C ILE A 385 6.36 16.97 14.95
N ASP A 386 5.01 16.97 14.94
CA ASP A 386 4.19 16.53 13.81
C ASP A 386 4.49 17.32 12.53
N GLU A 387 4.68 18.64 12.64
CA GLU A 387 5.05 19.51 11.54
C GLU A 387 6.42 19.16 10.97
N PHE A 388 7.44 18.98 11.82
CA PHE A 388 8.81 18.67 11.41
C PHE A 388 8.92 17.31 10.74
N VAL A 389 8.17 16.31 11.22
CA VAL A 389 8.31 14.94 10.74
C VAL A 389 7.21 14.54 9.75
N GLY A 390 6.14 15.32 9.63
CA GLY A 390 4.99 15.05 8.75
C GLY A 390 4.14 13.88 9.24
N HIS A 391 3.83 13.84 10.54
CA HIS A 391 2.84 12.91 11.09
C HIS A 391 1.42 13.44 10.87
N THR A 392 0.49 12.53 10.57
CA THR A 392 -0.90 12.88 10.28
C THR A 392 -1.93 12.02 11.02
N THR A 393 -1.50 10.96 11.71
CA THR A 393 -2.42 10.03 12.38
C THR A 393 -2.07 9.87 13.85
N GLU A 394 -3.10 9.63 14.68
CA GLU A 394 -2.92 9.43 16.12
C GLU A 394 -2.07 8.20 16.45
N GLU A 395 -2.19 7.14 15.64
CA GLU A 395 -1.34 5.93 15.77
C GLU A 395 0.15 6.23 15.63
N MET A 396 0.55 7.24 14.84
CA MET A 396 1.96 7.65 14.75
C MET A 396 2.42 8.38 16.00
N ARG A 397 1.54 9.17 16.63
CA ARG A 397 1.82 9.94 17.85
C ARG A 397 1.90 9.06 19.09
N ARG A 398 0.96 8.13 19.24
CA ARG A 398 0.85 7.23 20.40
C ARG A 398 2.17 6.51 20.72
N ARG A 399 2.98 6.20 19.71
CA ARG A 399 4.26 5.50 19.88
C ARG A 399 5.31 6.25 20.71
N TYR A 400 5.19 7.56 20.86
CA TYR A 400 6.16 8.38 21.60
C TYR A 400 5.57 8.97 22.87
N ARG A 401 4.29 8.67 23.15
CA ARG A 401 3.56 9.28 24.27
C ARG A 401 4.15 8.87 25.63
N HIS A 402 4.82 7.73 25.73
CA HIS A 402 5.51 7.31 26.94
C HIS A 402 6.71 8.19 27.28
N LEU A 403 7.31 8.86 26.29
CA LEU A 403 8.49 9.72 26.42
C LEU A 403 8.21 11.16 26.86
N PHE A 404 6.99 11.44 27.32
CA PHE A 404 6.66 12.65 28.08
C PHE A 404 6.54 12.36 29.60
N PRO A 405 7.48 11.67 30.26
CA PRO A 405 7.31 11.25 31.65
C PRO A 405 7.38 12.44 32.63
N GLU A 406 8.26 13.42 32.41
CA GLU A 406 8.33 14.62 33.27
C GLU A 406 7.03 15.42 33.21
N VAL A 407 6.44 15.56 32.02
CA VAL A 407 5.13 16.20 31.85
C VAL A 407 4.03 15.38 32.52
N LYS A 408 4.08 14.05 32.48
CA LYS A 408 3.07 13.20 33.14
C LYS A 408 3.18 13.27 34.66
N GLN A 409 4.38 13.14 35.20
CA GLN A 409 4.60 13.22 36.65
C GLN A 409 4.28 14.63 37.14
N ALA A 410 4.79 15.68 36.49
CA ALA A 410 4.48 17.06 36.84
C ALA A 410 2.99 17.40 36.65
N ALA A 411 2.29 16.85 35.64
CA ALA A 411 0.85 17.05 35.47
C ALA A 411 0.04 16.37 36.59
N ILE A 412 0.40 15.14 36.96
CA ILE A 412 -0.23 14.45 38.09
C ILE A 412 0.04 15.23 39.38
N SER A 413 1.29 15.60 39.64
CA SER A 413 1.63 16.43 40.80
C SER A 413 0.88 17.76 40.78
N SER A 414 0.76 18.46 39.65
CA SER A 414 0.03 19.74 39.59
C SER A 414 -1.48 19.66 39.88
N VAL A 415 -2.06 18.47 39.81
CA VAL A 415 -3.50 18.24 40.04
C VAL A 415 -3.75 17.63 41.42
N PHE A 416 -2.82 16.83 41.92
CA PHE A 416 -3.03 15.99 43.10
C PHE A 416 -2.05 16.24 44.26
N ASP A 417 -0.96 16.98 44.02
CA ASP A 417 0.00 17.46 45.03
C ASP A 417 -0.13 18.99 45.18
#